data_AF-A0A2C6A3Y3-F1
#
_entry.id   AF-A0A2C6A3Y3-F1
#
_cell.length_a   1.000
_cell.length_b   1.000
_cell.length_c   1.000
_cell.angle_alpha   90.00
_cell.angle_beta   90.00
_cell.angle_gamma   90.00
#
_symmetry.space_group_name_H-M   'P 1'
#
loop_
_entity.id
_entity.type
_entity.pdbx_description
1 polymer ?
#
loop_
_entity_poly.entity_id
_entity_poly.type
_entity_poly.pdbx_seq_one_letter_code
_entity_poly.pdbx_strand_id
1 'polypeptide(L)'
;MARSAVSAPLLRPTLARRALPALSAAAAARHTSNVPAEEPKKKAQSIVDALPGNSLLSKTAILSSAAGLSIYAISNEYYVMNEETVIAFCLLSVWTGLIKYGGPAYKEWAEAQNAKIKNILNSARADHTEAVKTRIEDVKQMGSVVDITKGLFEVSKETAKLEAEAFELEQRTALAAEARAVLDSWVRYEGQVKQRQQKELAASIIGKVKKELENPKALQQILQQSVADIERIVSSKAQ
;
A
#
# COMPACT_ATOMS: atom_id res chain seq x y z
N MET A 1 18.89 47.22 -58.80
CA MET A 1 18.82 48.70 -58.70
C MET A 1 18.89 49.01 -57.21
N ALA A 2 19.82 49.73 -56.59
CA ALA A 2 20.97 50.49 -57.04
C ALA A 2 22.01 50.46 -55.90
N ARG A 3 23.29 50.49 -56.28
CA ARG A 3 24.42 50.81 -55.40
C ARG A 3 24.33 52.29 -55.03
N SER A 4 24.64 52.66 -53.79
CA SER A 4 25.32 53.94 -53.55
C SER A 4 26.11 53.90 -52.25
N ALA A 5 27.41 54.10 -52.40
CA ALA A 5 28.35 54.41 -51.35
C ALA A 5 28.09 55.84 -50.83
N VAL A 6 28.27 56.06 -49.53
CA VAL A 6 28.58 57.38 -48.98
C VAL A 6 29.69 57.19 -47.95
N SER A 7 30.72 58.00 -48.09
CA SER A 7 31.97 57.98 -47.35
C SER A 7 32.05 59.17 -46.38
N ALA A 8 32.58 58.89 -45.18
CA ALA A 8 33.35 59.74 -44.24
C ALA A 8 32.73 61.07 -43.71
N PRO A 9 32.99 61.46 -42.44
CA PRO A 9 34.34 61.89 -42.05
C PRO A 9 34.87 61.37 -40.71
N LEU A 10 36.19 61.17 -40.69
CA LEU A 10 37.04 61.03 -39.51
C LEU A 10 36.96 62.29 -38.63
N LEU A 11 36.53 62.15 -37.37
CA LEU A 11 36.74 63.16 -36.34
C LEU A 11 37.78 62.65 -35.34
N ARG A 12 38.99 63.21 -35.47
CA ARG A 12 40.05 63.14 -34.47
C ARG A 12 39.60 63.87 -33.20
N PRO A 13 39.61 63.26 -32.01
CA PRO A 13 39.60 64.03 -30.77
C PRO A 13 41.03 64.54 -30.52
N THR A 14 41.20 65.86 -30.57
CA THR A 14 42.38 66.57 -30.13
C THR A 14 42.59 66.35 -28.62
N LEU A 15 43.78 65.85 -28.25
CA LEU A 15 44.23 65.71 -26.87
C LEU A 15 44.24 67.08 -26.17
N ALA A 16 43.33 67.28 -25.21
CA ALA A 16 43.45 68.36 -24.25
C ALA A 16 44.53 67.99 -23.23
N ARG A 17 45.72 68.59 -23.37
CA ARG A 17 46.72 68.67 -22.29
C ARG A 17 46.11 69.46 -21.14
N ARG A 18 45.74 68.78 -20.06
CA ARG A 18 45.38 69.42 -18.79
C ARG A 18 46.42 69.05 -17.74
N ALA A 19 46.88 70.10 -17.05
CA ALA A 19 48.03 70.16 -16.17
C ALA A 19 48.04 69.09 -15.07
N LEU A 20 49.24 68.57 -14.78
CA LEU A 20 49.55 67.77 -13.60
C LEU A 20 49.41 68.65 -12.34
N PRO A 21 48.55 68.30 -11.36
CA PRO A 21 48.68 68.86 -10.02
C PRO A 21 49.86 68.21 -9.30
N ALA A 22 50.62 69.04 -8.60
CA ALA A 22 51.85 68.72 -7.90
C ALA A 22 51.68 67.63 -6.82
N LEU A 23 52.68 66.74 -6.74
CA LEU A 23 52.93 65.81 -5.65
C LEU A 23 52.95 66.56 -4.31
N SER A 24 51.85 66.46 -3.56
CA SER A 24 51.75 67.00 -2.21
C SER A 24 51.14 65.93 -1.31
N ALA A 25 51.94 65.46 -0.34
CA ALA A 25 51.58 64.62 0.81
C ALA A 25 50.99 63.22 0.50
N ALA A 26 51.83 62.20 0.71
CA ALA A 26 51.38 60.84 0.99
C ALA A 26 50.53 60.86 2.28
N ALA A 27 49.22 61.02 2.13
CA ALA A 27 48.28 60.73 3.20
C ALA A 27 48.32 59.22 3.45
N ALA A 28 48.76 58.81 4.64
CA ALA A 28 48.64 57.44 5.10
C ALA A 28 47.17 57.00 4.96
N ALA A 29 46.89 56.12 3.99
CA ALA A 29 45.59 55.52 3.81
C ALA A 29 45.29 54.66 5.05
N ARG A 30 44.54 55.21 5.99
CA ARG A 30 43.98 54.45 7.10
C ARG A 30 42.91 53.52 6.52
N HIS A 31 43.23 52.25 6.38
CA HIS A 31 42.24 51.21 6.07
C HIS A 31 41.32 51.04 7.28
N THR A 32 40.21 51.77 7.32
CA THR A 32 39.11 51.50 8.25
C THR A 32 38.29 50.35 7.70
N SER A 33 38.61 49.11 8.09
CA SER A 33 37.77 47.95 7.76
C SER A 33 36.53 47.95 8.66
N ASN A 34 35.35 48.19 8.10
CA ASN A 34 34.07 48.03 8.81
C ASN A 34 33.61 46.55 8.85
N VAL A 35 34.53 45.64 9.20
CA VAL A 35 34.26 44.21 9.43
C VAL A 35 34.36 43.98 10.94
N PRO A 36 33.46 43.20 11.58
CA PRO A 36 33.57 42.89 13.00
C PRO A 36 35.00 42.44 13.33
N ALA A 37 35.68 43.17 14.20
CA ALA A 37 37.03 42.86 14.63
C ALA A 37 36.97 41.58 15.49
N GLU A 38 37.08 40.43 14.85
CA GLU A 38 37.31 39.17 15.55
C GLU A 38 38.56 39.30 16.44
N GLU A 39 38.48 38.75 17.65
CA GLU A 39 39.57 38.86 18.61
C GLU A 39 40.87 38.29 18.02
N PRO A 40 41.98 39.04 18.05
CA PRO A 40 43.24 38.63 17.43
C PRO A 40 43.76 37.29 18.00
N LYS A 41 43.42 37.01 19.26
CA LYS A 41 43.72 35.73 19.93
C LYS A 41 43.04 34.54 19.24
N LYS A 42 41.77 34.68 18.84
CA LYS A 42 40.99 33.62 18.18
C LYS A 42 41.49 33.34 16.77
N LYS A 43 41.84 34.39 16.01
CA LYS A 43 42.47 34.21 14.69
C LYS A 43 43.84 33.57 14.78
N ALA A 44 44.69 34.00 15.70
CA ALA A 44 46.00 33.40 15.90
C ALA A 44 45.89 31.91 16.26
N GLN A 45 44.94 31.55 17.13
CA GLN A 45 44.64 30.14 17.44
C GLN A 45 44.20 29.37 16.19
N SER A 46 43.29 29.91 15.37
CA SER A 46 42.86 29.24 14.13
C SER A 46 44.00 28.98 13.13
N ILE A 47 45.00 29.86 13.08
CA ILE A 47 46.19 29.69 12.22
C ILE A 47 47.09 28.58 12.77
N VAL A 48 47.30 28.55 14.09
CA VAL A 48 48.06 27.48 14.76
C VAL A 48 47.34 26.14 14.60
N ASP A 49 46.01 26.12 14.69
CA ASP A 49 45.19 24.93 14.56
C ASP A 49 45.17 24.38 13.13
N ALA A 50 45.21 25.25 12.12
CA ALA A 50 45.28 24.87 10.71
C ALA A 50 46.61 24.22 10.28
N LEU A 51 47.69 24.36 11.07
CA LEU A 51 48.96 23.70 10.78
C LEU A 51 48.88 22.18 10.98
N PRO A 52 49.49 21.37 10.09
CA PRO A 52 49.51 19.92 10.25
C PRO A 52 50.30 19.54 11.51
N GLY A 53 49.72 18.67 12.35
CA GLY A 53 50.34 18.19 13.58
C GLY A 53 49.37 18.21 14.77
N ASN A 54 49.41 17.16 15.59
CA ASN A 54 48.48 16.97 16.71
C ASN A 54 49.03 17.49 18.06
N SER A 55 50.27 17.99 18.10
CA SER A 55 50.91 18.50 19.32
C SER A 55 51.27 19.97 19.20
N LEU A 56 51.08 20.73 20.30
CA LEU A 56 51.44 22.15 20.37
C LEU A 56 52.93 22.37 20.09
N LEU A 57 53.80 21.47 20.55
CA LEU A 57 55.24 21.50 20.27
C LEU A 57 55.52 21.35 18.77
N SER A 58 54.79 20.49 18.06
CA SER A 58 54.97 20.33 16.61
C SER A 58 54.50 21.58 15.86
N LYS A 59 53.35 22.15 16.24
CA LYS A 59 52.81 23.37 15.62
C LYS A 59 53.74 24.58 15.84
N THR A 60 54.26 24.76 17.06
CA THR A 60 55.23 25.83 17.35
C THR A 60 56.57 25.57 16.68
N ALA A 61 57.03 24.32 16.61
CA ALA A 61 58.26 23.96 15.90
C ALA A 61 58.15 24.23 14.40
N ILE A 62 57.03 23.89 13.75
CA ILE A 62 56.81 24.16 12.32
C ILE A 62 56.80 25.67 12.06
N LEU A 63 56.04 26.44 12.86
CA LEU A 63 55.96 27.88 12.68
C LEU A 63 57.31 28.57 12.97
N SER A 64 58.00 28.17 14.03
CA SER A 64 59.29 28.75 14.41
C SER A 64 60.41 28.35 13.44
N SER A 65 60.40 27.12 12.95
CA SER A 65 61.37 26.68 11.93
C SER A 65 61.10 27.34 10.58
N ALA A 66 59.86 27.46 10.13
CA ALA A 66 59.53 28.19 8.91
C ALA A 66 59.91 29.67 8.99
N ALA A 67 59.63 30.32 10.12
CA ALA A 67 60.06 31.70 10.38
C ALA A 67 61.59 31.82 10.42
N GLY A 68 62.28 30.91 11.12
CA GLY A 68 63.74 30.90 11.20
C GLY A 68 64.41 30.67 9.84
N LEU A 69 63.90 29.71 9.05
CA LEU A 69 64.40 29.42 7.72
C LEU A 69 64.15 30.54 6.73
N SER A 70 62.99 31.20 6.79
CA SER A 70 62.70 32.36 5.92
C SER A 70 63.59 33.55 6.24
N ILE A 71 63.81 33.86 7.52
CA ILE A 71 64.75 34.92 7.93
C ILE A 71 66.18 34.56 7.50
N TYR A 72 66.60 33.31 7.70
CA TYR A 72 67.93 32.84 7.27
C TYR A 72 68.11 32.94 5.75
N ALA A 73 67.10 32.55 4.96
CA ALA A 73 67.14 32.60 3.50
C ALA A 73 67.21 34.03 2.96
N ILE A 74 66.52 34.97 3.61
CA ILE A 74 66.58 36.40 3.27
C ILE A 74 67.93 36.99 3.71
N SER A 75 68.38 36.68 4.93
CA SER A 75 69.60 37.25 5.51
C SER A 75 70.88 36.81 4.80
N ASN A 76 70.91 35.61 4.20
CA ASN A 76 72.05 35.09 3.45
C ASN A 76 71.89 35.22 1.93
N GLU A 77 70.90 35.98 1.46
CA GLU A 77 70.59 36.16 0.03
C GLU A 77 70.38 34.85 -0.74
N TYR A 78 70.00 33.77 -0.03
CA TYR A 78 69.71 32.47 -0.66
C TYR A 78 68.51 32.59 -1.63
N TYR A 79 67.64 33.56 -1.39
CA TYR A 79 66.58 33.96 -2.32
C TYR A 79 66.88 35.32 -2.93
N VAL A 80 67.27 35.32 -4.22
CA VAL A 80 67.51 36.54 -5.00
C VAL A 80 66.22 36.95 -5.69
N MET A 81 65.76 38.18 -5.40
CA MET A 81 64.60 38.77 -6.06
C MET A 81 64.94 39.14 -7.50
N ASN A 82 64.66 38.22 -8.43
CA ASN A 82 64.76 38.47 -9.87
C ASN A 82 63.37 38.67 -10.50
N GLU A 83 63.34 38.94 -11.82
CA GLU A 83 62.13 39.07 -12.64
C GLU A 83 61.16 37.88 -12.52
N GLU A 84 61.68 36.67 -12.30
CA GLU A 84 60.88 35.45 -12.10
C GLU A 84 60.03 35.48 -10.81
N THR A 85 60.38 36.30 -9.82
CA THR A 85 59.61 36.42 -8.57
C THR A 85 58.27 37.12 -8.80
N VAL A 86 58.22 38.07 -9.73
CA VAL A 86 56.98 38.73 -10.18
C VAL A 86 56.09 37.72 -10.90
N ILE A 87 56.69 36.86 -11.74
CA ILE A 87 55.97 35.78 -12.43
C ILE A 87 55.42 34.76 -11.42
N ALA A 88 56.22 34.35 -10.44
CA ALA A 88 55.82 33.43 -9.39
C ALA A 88 54.67 34.00 -8.54
N PHE A 89 54.73 35.28 -8.16
CA PHE A 89 53.66 35.94 -7.43
C PHE A 89 52.35 35.99 -8.23
N CYS A 90 52.42 36.37 -9.51
CA CYS A 90 51.26 36.37 -10.40
C CYS A 90 50.65 34.96 -10.53
N LEU A 91 51.48 33.93 -10.74
CA LEU A 91 51.02 32.54 -10.82
C LEU A 91 50.34 32.09 -9.52
N LEU A 92 50.97 32.34 -8.37
CA LEU A 92 50.39 31.98 -7.07
C LEU A 92 49.07 32.71 -6.80
N SER A 93 48.95 33.97 -7.21
CA SER A 93 47.71 34.73 -7.07
C SER A 93 46.56 34.16 -7.92
N VAL A 94 46.86 33.75 -9.15
CA VAL A 94 45.89 33.11 -10.06
C VAL A 94 45.48 31.74 -9.54
N TRP A 95 46.43 30.91 -9.11
CA TRP A 95 46.14 29.61 -8.51
C TRP A 95 45.33 29.72 -7.22
N THR A 96 45.65 30.69 -6.36
CA THR A 96 44.89 30.94 -5.13
C THR A 96 43.45 31.36 -5.46
N GLY A 97 43.27 32.25 -6.44
CA GLY A 97 41.94 32.63 -6.93
C GLY A 97 41.18 31.44 -7.50
N LEU A 98 41.81 30.62 -8.34
CA LEU A 98 41.20 29.46 -8.97
C LEU A 98 40.82 28.37 -7.96
N ILE A 99 41.66 28.09 -6.97
CA ILE A 99 41.34 27.13 -5.90
C ILE A 99 40.19 27.66 -5.04
N LYS A 100 40.21 28.96 -4.69
CA LYS A 100 39.17 29.54 -3.83
C LYS A 100 37.80 29.59 -4.51
N TYR A 101 37.74 29.98 -5.79
CA TYR A 101 36.49 30.14 -6.51
C TYR A 101 36.07 28.89 -7.29
N GLY A 102 37.02 28.15 -7.87
CA GLY A 102 36.78 26.92 -8.62
C GLY A 102 36.69 25.67 -7.75
N GLY A 103 37.36 25.64 -6.60
CA GLY A 103 37.31 24.54 -5.64
C GLY A 103 35.90 24.14 -5.20
N PRO A 104 35.04 25.05 -4.72
CA PRO A 104 33.68 24.70 -4.31
C PRO A 104 32.82 24.20 -5.49
N ALA A 105 32.91 24.84 -6.66
CA ALA A 105 32.16 24.41 -7.85
C ALA A 105 32.57 23.01 -8.33
N TYR A 106 33.88 22.70 -8.32
CA TYR A 106 34.35 21.36 -8.66
C TYR A 106 33.93 20.33 -7.62
N LYS A 107 33.96 20.67 -6.33
CA LYS A 107 33.52 19.80 -5.25
C LYS A 107 32.04 19.45 -5.40
N GLU A 108 31.17 20.44 -5.60
CA GLU A 108 29.73 20.23 -5.82
C GLU A 108 29.47 19.36 -7.05
N TRP A 109 30.17 19.62 -8.16
CA TRP A 109 30.07 18.80 -9.36
C TRP A 109 30.50 17.35 -9.11
N ALA A 110 31.60 17.13 -8.40
CA ALA A 110 32.11 15.80 -8.09
C ALA A 110 31.19 15.04 -7.13
N GLU A 111 30.63 15.73 -6.13
CA GLU A 111 29.64 15.16 -5.22
C GLU A 111 28.34 14.78 -5.95
N ALA A 112 27.86 15.64 -6.87
CA ALA A 112 26.68 15.36 -7.68
C ALA A 112 26.86 14.12 -8.57
N GLN A 113 28.03 13.92 -9.19
CA GLN A 113 28.27 12.72 -9.99
C GLN A 113 28.42 11.47 -9.13
N ASN A 114 29.07 11.56 -7.97
CA ASN A 114 29.11 10.45 -7.03
C ASN A 114 27.70 10.07 -6.55
N ALA A 115 26.85 11.06 -6.24
CA ALA A 115 25.46 10.82 -5.84
C ALA A 115 24.65 10.19 -6.98
N LYS A 116 24.81 10.67 -8.22
CA LYS A 116 24.15 10.10 -9.41
C LYS A 116 24.52 8.63 -9.61
N ILE A 117 25.81 8.29 -9.56
CA ILE A 117 26.29 6.91 -9.73
C ILE A 117 25.76 6.02 -8.60
N LYS A 118 25.82 6.49 -7.34
CA LYS A 118 25.29 5.75 -6.19
C LYS A 118 23.78 5.51 -6.32
N ASN A 119 23.01 6.52 -6.73
CA ASN A 119 21.57 6.40 -6.88
C ASN A 119 21.20 5.42 -7.99
N ILE A 120 21.86 5.48 -9.15
CA ILE A 120 21.63 4.52 -10.25
C ILE A 120 21.97 3.09 -9.80
N LEU A 121 23.07 2.91 -9.07
CA LEU A 121 23.45 1.58 -8.60
C LEU A 121 22.47 1.03 -7.56
N ASN A 122 21.99 1.88 -6.65
CA ASN A 122 21.00 1.49 -5.64
C ASN A 122 19.63 1.22 -6.28
N SER A 123 19.18 2.05 -7.23
CA SER A 123 17.92 1.82 -7.95
C SER A 123 18.00 0.55 -8.78
N ALA A 124 19.08 0.33 -9.54
CA ALA A 124 19.25 -0.90 -10.32
C ALA A 124 19.25 -2.16 -9.45
N ARG A 125 19.81 -2.10 -8.23
CA ARG A 125 19.74 -3.22 -7.28
C ARG A 125 18.33 -3.45 -6.75
N ALA A 126 17.60 -2.38 -6.44
CA ALA A 126 16.21 -2.46 -6.00
C ALA A 126 15.33 -3.03 -7.12
N ASP A 127 15.40 -2.46 -8.33
CA ASP A 127 14.64 -2.87 -9.51
C ASP A 127 14.93 -4.34 -9.88
N HIS A 128 16.20 -4.76 -9.84
CA HIS A 128 16.55 -6.16 -10.10
C HIS A 128 15.99 -7.10 -9.02
N THR A 129 16.03 -6.69 -7.75
CA THR A 129 15.47 -7.49 -6.65
C THR A 129 13.96 -7.60 -6.77
N GLU A 130 13.28 -6.52 -7.15
CA GLU A 130 11.84 -6.50 -7.38
C GLU A 130 11.47 -7.38 -8.59
N ALA A 131 12.15 -7.22 -9.73
CA ALA A 131 11.91 -8.05 -10.91
C ALA A 131 12.12 -9.54 -10.63
N VAL A 132 13.12 -9.91 -9.82
CA VAL A 132 13.32 -11.30 -9.39
C VAL A 132 12.18 -11.76 -8.48
N LYS A 133 11.73 -10.94 -7.53
CA LYS A 133 10.58 -11.27 -6.67
C LYS A 133 9.29 -11.48 -7.48
N THR A 134 9.00 -10.60 -8.45
CA THR A 134 7.84 -10.75 -9.34
C THR A 134 7.91 -12.07 -10.10
N ARG A 135 9.07 -12.39 -10.70
CA ARG A 135 9.24 -13.68 -11.40
C ARG A 135 9.10 -14.89 -10.47
N ILE A 136 9.52 -14.79 -9.22
CA ILE A 136 9.32 -15.87 -8.23
C ILE A 136 7.83 -16.06 -7.95
N GLU A 137 7.06 -14.97 -7.77
CA GLU A 137 5.63 -15.07 -7.51
C GLU A 137 4.86 -15.64 -8.71
N ASP A 138 5.22 -15.23 -9.93
CA ASP A 138 4.62 -15.77 -11.16
C ASP A 138 4.89 -17.28 -11.29
N VAL A 139 6.13 -17.73 -11.04
CA VAL A 139 6.50 -19.15 -11.08
C VAL A 139 5.83 -19.94 -9.95
N LYS A 140 5.66 -19.33 -8.77
CA LYS A 140 4.97 -19.96 -7.64
C LYS A 140 3.50 -20.22 -7.94
N GLN A 141 2.81 -19.31 -8.64
CA GLN A 141 1.44 -19.54 -9.11
C GLN A 141 1.39 -20.74 -10.07
N MET A 142 2.36 -20.85 -10.99
CA MET A 142 2.45 -22.00 -11.91
C MET A 142 2.66 -23.34 -11.18
N GLY A 143 3.35 -23.34 -10.03
CA GLY A 143 3.52 -24.54 -9.20
C GLY A 143 2.21 -25.15 -8.70
N SER A 144 1.19 -24.33 -8.46
CA SER A 144 -0.13 -24.77 -7.96
C SER A 144 -1.09 -25.29 -9.04
N VAL A 145 -0.80 -25.02 -10.32
CA VAL A 145 -1.71 -25.35 -11.43
C VAL A 145 -1.93 -26.86 -11.58
N VAL A 146 -0.90 -27.67 -11.28
CA VAL A 146 -1.00 -29.13 -11.35
C VAL A 146 -1.99 -29.67 -10.31
N ASP A 147 -1.95 -29.15 -9.09
CA ASP A 147 -2.85 -29.59 -8.02
C ASP A 147 -4.27 -29.07 -8.24
N ILE A 148 -4.44 -27.83 -8.71
CA ILE A 148 -5.74 -27.28 -9.10
C ILE A 148 -6.36 -28.13 -10.23
N THR A 149 -5.57 -28.54 -11.21
CA THR A 149 -6.06 -29.37 -12.33
C THR A 149 -6.52 -30.73 -11.84
N LYS A 150 -5.76 -31.38 -10.95
CA LYS A 150 -6.19 -32.65 -10.32
C LYS A 150 -7.48 -32.47 -9.52
N GLY A 151 -7.56 -31.41 -8.72
CA GLY A 151 -8.76 -31.06 -7.97
C GLY A 151 -9.98 -30.84 -8.88
N LEU A 152 -9.81 -30.20 -10.04
CA LEU A 152 -10.90 -30.00 -11.00
C LEU A 152 -11.42 -31.32 -11.58
N PHE A 153 -10.54 -32.28 -11.86
CA PHE A 153 -10.93 -33.62 -12.30
C PHE A 153 -11.61 -34.44 -11.19
N GLU A 154 -11.14 -34.31 -9.94
CA GLU A 154 -11.77 -34.95 -8.79
C GLU A 154 -13.18 -34.39 -8.55
N VAL A 155 -13.34 -33.06 -8.55
CA VAL A 155 -14.65 -32.40 -8.42
C VAL A 155 -15.59 -32.83 -9.55
N SER A 156 -15.10 -32.90 -10.80
CA SER A 156 -15.91 -33.39 -11.92
C SER A 156 -16.38 -34.83 -11.72
N LYS A 157 -15.50 -35.71 -11.21
CA LYS A 157 -15.82 -37.13 -10.95
C LYS A 157 -16.79 -37.29 -9.77
N GLU A 158 -16.61 -36.50 -8.71
CA GLU A 158 -17.51 -36.49 -7.56
C GLU A 158 -18.90 -35.94 -7.93
N THR A 159 -18.95 -34.88 -8.73
CA THR A 159 -20.21 -34.31 -9.22
C THR A 159 -21.01 -35.33 -10.02
N ALA A 160 -20.37 -36.02 -10.98
CA ALA A 160 -21.05 -37.05 -11.77
C ALA A 160 -21.58 -38.23 -10.92
N LYS A 161 -20.86 -38.62 -9.86
CA LYS A 161 -21.32 -39.66 -8.93
C LYS A 161 -22.52 -39.18 -8.10
N LEU A 162 -22.42 -37.98 -7.52
CA LEU A 162 -23.49 -37.41 -6.69
C LEU A 162 -24.76 -37.14 -7.51
N GLU A 163 -24.63 -36.71 -8.76
CA GLU A 163 -25.77 -36.57 -9.67
C GLU A 163 -26.43 -37.93 -9.93
N ALA A 164 -25.65 -38.98 -10.22
CA ALA A 164 -26.20 -40.32 -10.44
C ALA A 164 -26.92 -40.88 -9.19
N GLU A 165 -26.31 -40.73 -8.01
CA GLU A 165 -26.93 -41.14 -6.75
C GLU A 165 -28.20 -40.33 -6.46
N ALA A 166 -28.18 -39.01 -6.67
CA ALA A 166 -29.36 -38.16 -6.51
C ALA A 166 -30.50 -38.57 -7.45
N PHE A 167 -30.21 -38.87 -8.72
CA PHE A 167 -31.21 -39.36 -9.68
C PHE A 167 -31.81 -40.71 -9.24
N GLU A 168 -31.00 -41.64 -8.73
CA GLU A 168 -31.51 -42.93 -8.26
C GLU A 168 -32.42 -42.75 -7.03
N LEU A 169 -32.00 -41.93 -6.06
CA LEU A 169 -32.79 -41.59 -4.88
C LEU A 169 -34.10 -40.88 -5.26
N GLU A 170 -34.06 -39.95 -6.22
CA GLU A 170 -35.26 -39.27 -6.72
C GLU A 170 -36.23 -40.25 -7.37
N GLN A 171 -35.75 -41.18 -8.22
CA GLN A 171 -36.61 -42.20 -8.83
C GLN A 171 -37.24 -43.13 -7.79
N ARG A 172 -36.47 -43.58 -6.79
CA ARG A 172 -36.97 -44.43 -5.70
C ARG A 172 -38.03 -43.71 -4.87
N THR A 173 -37.81 -42.44 -4.55
CA THR A 173 -38.76 -41.64 -3.75
C THR A 173 -40.02 -41.28 -4.55
N ALA A 174 -39.90 -41.00 -5.84
CA ALA A 174 -41.04 -40.78 -6.74
C ALA A 174 -41.92 -42.05 -6.83
N LEU A 175 -41.31 -43.22 -7.05
CA LEU A 175 -42.05 -44.48 -7.08
C LEU A 175 -42.73 -44.79 -5.73
N ALA A 176 -42.04 -44.56 -4.62
CA ALA A 176 -42.61 -44.73 -3.29
C ALA A 176 -43.78 -43.76 -3.02
N ALA A 177 -43.69 -42.53 -3.52
CA ALA A 177 -44.76 -41.53 -3.41
C ALA A 177 -45.99 -41.92 -4.25
N GLU A 178 -45.79 -42.42 -5.48
CA GLU A 178 -46.88 -42.93 -6.32
C GLU A 178 -47.57 -44.14 -5.69
N ALA A 179 -46.80 -45.12 -5.22
CA ALA A 179 -47.34 -46.29 -4.55
C ALA A 179 -48.14 -45.92 -3.29
N ARG A 180 -47.64 -44.94 -2.51
CA ARG A 180 -48.36 -44.39 -1.37
C ARG A 180 -49.65 -43.70 -1.78
N ALA A 181 -49.62 -42.86 -2.82
CA ALA A 181 -50.81 -42.16 -3.31
C ALA A 181 -51.91 -43.14 -3.75
N VAL A 182 -51.53 -44.24 -4.41
CA VAL A 182 -52.46 -45.32 -4.76
C VAL A 182 -53.02 -45.94 -3.48
N LEU A 183 -52.19 -46.33 -2.52
CA LEU A 183 -52.65 -46.94 -1.26
C LEU A 183 -53.58 -46.01 -0.46
N ASP A 184 -53.23 -44.73 -0.34
CA ASP A 184 -54.05 -43.71 0.33
C ASP A 184 -55.41 -43.54 -0.37
N SER A 185 -55.44 -43.66 -1.71
CA SER A 185 -56.69 -43.64 -2.48
C SER A 185 -57.58 -44.86 -2.20
N TRP A 186 -56.99 -46.06 -2.06
CA TRP A 186 -57.71 -47.28 -1.67
C TRP A 186 -58.26 -47.19 -0.25
N VAL A 187 -57.45 -46.72 0.71
CA VAL A 187 -57.89 -46.53 2.10
C VAL A 187 -59.01 -45.50 2.19
N ARG A 188 -58.91 -44.40 1.43
CA ARG A 188 -59.97 -43.39 1.36
C ARG A 188 -61.25 -43.98 0.75
N TYR A 189 -61.14 -44.76 -0.32
CA TYR A 189 -62.29 -45.43 -0.93
C TYR A 189 -62.96 -46.40 0.05
N GLU A 190 -62.18 -47.25 0.72
CA GLU A 190 -62.68 -48.19 1.73
C GLU A 190 -63.36 -47.46 2.89
N GLY A 191 -62.76 -46.38 3.39
CA GLY A 191 -63.34 -45.52 4.42
C GLY A 191 -64.68 -44.92 3.99
N GLN A 192 -64.78 -44.43 2.76
CA GLN A 192 -66.04 -43.90 2.21
C GLN A 192 -67.11 -44.99 2.05
N VAL A 193 -66.74 -46.19 1.58
CA VAL A 193 -67.66 -47.33 1.44
C VAL A 193 -68.18 -47.76 2.81
N LYS A 194 -67.30 -47.92 3.81
CA LYS A 194 -67.70 -48.25 5.19
C LYS A 194 -68.65 -47.20 5.77
N GLN A 195 -68.35 -45.91 5.59
CA GLN A 195 -69.23 -44.84 6.04
C GLN A 195 -70.60 -44.84 5.33
N ARG A 196 -70.65 -45.12 4.02
CA ARG A 196 -71.92 -45.26 3.28
C ARG A 196 -72.73 -46.45 3.78
N GLN A 197 -72.10 -47.61 3.94
CA GLN A 197 -72.74 -48.81 4.47
C GLN A 197 -73.28 -48.59 5.89
N GLN A 198 -72.52 -47.93 6.76
CA GLN A 198 -72.99 -47.57 8.10
C GLN A 198 -74.19 -46.62 8.06
N LYS A 199 -74.19 -45.63 7.16
CA LYS A 199 -75.33 -44.72 6.96
C LYS A 199 -76.57 -45.45 6.42
N GLU A 200 -76.42 -46.31 5.43
CA GLU A 200 -77.52 -47.11 4.86
C GLU A 200 -78.09 -48.10 5.88
N LEU A 201 -77.23 -48.78 6.62
CA LEU A 201 -77.63 -49.69 7.70
C LEU A 201 -78.36 -48.92 8.81
N ALA A 202 -77.83 -47.78 9.26
CA ALA A 202 -78.49 -46.93 10.25
C ALA A 202 -79.85 -46.42 9.74
N ALA A 203 -79.95 -45.96 8.50
CA ALA A 203 -81.21 -45.52 7.90
C ALA A 203 -82.23 -46.67 7.79
N SER A 204 -81.79 -47.87 7.41
CA SER A 204 -82.62 -49.08 7.34
C SER A 204 -83.12 -49.51 8.72
N ILE A 205 -82.25 -49.52 9.73
CA ILE A 205 -82.62 -49.86 11.12
C ILE A 205 -83.58 -48.80 11.67
N ILE A 206 -83.28 -47.51 11.54
CA ILE A 206 -84.16 -46.41 11.96
C ILE A 206 -85.52 -46.52 11.26
N GLY A 207 -85.54 -46.83 9.96
CA GLY A 207 -86.77 -47.04 9.20
C GLY A 207 -87.58 -48.24 9.67
N LYS A 208 -86.92 -49.38 9.98
CA LYS A 208 -87.58 -50.57 10.55
C LYS A 208 -88.15 -50.28 11.93
N VAL A 209 -87.39 -49.63 12.82
CA VAL A 209 -87.85 -49.25 14.17
C VAL A 209 -89.04 -48.30 14.08
N LYS A 210 -89.01 -47.28 13.21
CA LYS A 210 -90.17 -46.38 13.01
C LYS A 210 -91.42 -47.14 12.54
N LYS A 211 -91.29 -48.07 11.58
CA LYS A 211 -92.41 -48.91 11.13
C LYS A 211 -92.93 -49.86 12.22
N GLU A 212 -92.04 -50.40 13.05
CA GLU A 212 -92.46 -51.22 14.19
C GLU A 212 -93.20 -50.40 15.25
N LEU A 213 -92.82 -49.14 15.47
CA LEU A 213 -93.52 -48.21 16.38
C LEU A 213 -94.91 -47.79 15.89
N GLU A 214 -95.18 -47.87 14.58
CA GLU A 214 -96.53 -47.62 14.02
C GLU A 214 -97.47 -48.82 14.17
N ASN A 215 -96.94 -50.01 14.49
CA ASN A 215 -97.78 -51.20 14.69
C ASN A 215 -98.52 -51.14 16.04
N PRO A 216 -99.85 -51.29 16.07
CA PRO A 216 -100.65 -51.16 17.30
C PRO A 216 -100.31 -52.22 18.37
N LYS A 217 -99.81 -53.38 17.97
CA LYS A 217 -99.35 -54.44 18.90
C LYS A 217 -98.09 -54.06 19.66
N ALA A 218 -97.14 -53.38 19.01
CA ALA A 218 -95.91 -52.91 19.65
C ALA A 218 -96.19 -51.74 20.59
N LEU A 219 -97.09 -50.81 20.18
CA LEU A 219 -97.55 -49.72 21.05
C LEU A 219 -98.24 -50.24 22.31
N GLN A 220 -99.09 -51.26 22.20
CA GLN A 220 -99.71 -51.89 23.37
C GLN A 220 -98.69 -52.58 24.29
N GLN A 221 -97.70 -53.28 23.73
CA GLN A 221 -96.63 -53.91 24.51
C GLN A 221 -95.73 -52.87 25.20
N ILE A 222 -95.36 -51.78 24.53
CA ILE A 222 -94.59 -50.68 25.13
C ILE A 222 -95.40 -49.99 26.22
N LEU A 223 -96.71 -49.80 26.02
CA LEU A 223 -97.57 -49.16 27.02
C LEU A 223 -97.75 -50.07 28.24
N GLN A 224 -97.91 -51.39 28.06
CA GLN A 224 -97.93 -52.36 29.15
C GLN A 224 -96.59 -52.41 29.91
N GLN A 225 -95.46 -52.42 29.19
CA GLN A 225 -94.13 -52.39 29.81
C GLN A 225 -93.86 -51.08 30.55
N SER A 226 -94.30 -49.94 30.00
CA SER A 226 -94.18 -48.63 30.64
C SER A 226 -95.02 -48.55 31.91
N VAL A 227 -96.22 -49.15 31.93
CA VAL A 227 -97.04 -49.27 33.14
C VAL A 227 -96.36 -50.17 34.18
N ALA A 228 -95.82 -51.33 33.77
CA ALA A 228 -95.08 -52.22 34.66
C ALA A 228 -93.82 -51.55 35.25
N ASP A 229 -93.08 -50.78 34.45
CA ASP A 229 -91.89 -50.06 34.92
C ASP A 229 -92.25 -48.90 35.86
N ILE A 230 -93.37 -48.19 35.63
CA ILE A 230 -93.91 -47.20 36.57
C ILE A 230 -94.34 -47.89 37.87
N GLU A 231 -95.07 -49.01 37.81
CA GLU A 231 -95.45 -49.79 38.99
C GLU A 231 -94.22 -50.26 39.77
N ARG A 232 -93.13 -50.63 39.09
CA ARG A 232 -91.85 -50.99 39.71
C ARG A 232 -91.14 -49.80 40.36
N ILE A 233 -91.15 -48.63 39.71
CA ILE A 233 -90.55 -47.40 40.28
C ILE A 233 -91.37 -46.92 41.48
N VAL A 234 -92.70 -46.95 41.40
CA VAL A 234 -93.60 -46.55 42.50
C VAL A 234 -93.47 -47.51 43.69
N SER A 235 -93.40 -48.82 43.45
CA SER A 235 -93.14 -49.80 44.53
C SER A 235 -91.74 -49.66 45.13
N SER A 236 -90.72 -49.30 44.34
CA SER A 236 -89.37 -49.02 44.87
C SER A 236 -89.22 -47.71 45.63
N LYS A 237 -90.15 -46.75 45.45
CA LYS A 237 -90.15 -45.43 46.12
C LYS A 237 -91.08 -45.36 47.33
N ALA A 238 -91.93 -46.36 47.51
CA ALA A 238 -92.83 -46.53 48.66
C ALA A 238 -92.22 -47.36 49.80
N GLN A 239 -90.90 -47.61 49.74
CA GLN A 239 -90.11 -48.29 50.76
C GLN A 239 -88.95 -47.40 51.22
#